data_AF-A0A117S998-F1
#
_entry.id   AF-A0A117S998-F1
#
_cell.length_a   1.000
_cell.length_b   1.000
_cell.length_c   1.000
_cell.angle_alpha   90.00
_cell.angle_beta   90.00
_cell.angle_gamma   90.00
#
_symmetry.space_group_name_H-M   'P 1'
#
loop_
_entity.id
_entity.type
_entity.pdbx_description
1 polymer ?
#
loop_
_entity_poly.entity_id
_entity_poly.type
_entity_poly.pdbx_seq_one_letter_code
_entity_poly.pdbx_strand_id
1 'polypeptide(L)'
;MSLSKIPSVWTIIGIAALLYGWLPRISSVLNWLILGVFIFIEMLWEVGIVGWSALQLTPFAYAHYSIPIHELSIMPLILLTFIAAALSGLGLWGFNSRSIG
;
A
#
# COMPACT_ATOMS: atom_id res chain seq x y z
N MET A 1 1.11 19.56 1.49
CA MET A 1 1.86 18.29 1.68
C MET A 1 0.98 17.03 1.80
N SER A 2 -0.36 17.12 1.83
CA SER A 2 -1.22 15.94 2.05
C SER A 2 -1.46 15.08 0.78
N LEU A 3 -1.52 15.70 -0.41
CA LEU A 3 -1.96 15.01 -1.63
C LEU A 3 -1.00 13.90 -2.12
N SER A 4 0.30 14.08 -1.97
CA SER A 4 1.31 13.11 -2.43
C SER A 4 1.27 11.79 -1.66
N LYS A 5 0.69 11.77 -0.45
CA LYS A 5 0.56 10.57 0.39
C LYS A 5 -0.63 9.69 -0.01
N ILE A 6 -1.60 10.24 -0.77
CA ILE A 6 -2.85 9.56 -1.12
C ILE A 6 -2.60 8.26 -1.89
N PRO A 7 -1.76 8.22 -2.95
CA PRO A 7 -1.53 6.97 -3.70
C PRO A 7 -1.00 5.83 -2.84
N SER A 8 -0.12 6.12 -1.88
CA SER A 8 0.42 5.12 -0.96
C SER A 8 -0.69 4.52 -0.07
N VAL A 9 -1.56 5.37 0.48
CA VAL A 9 -2.71 4.94 1.30
C VAL A 9 -3.72 4.14 0.48
N TRP A 10 -4.04 4.61 -0.73
CA TRP A 10 -4.92 3.88 -1.64
C TRP A 10 -4.38 2.51 -2.02
N THR A 11 -3.06 2.35 -2.12
CA THR A 11 -2.45 1.04 -2.35
C THR A 11 -2.77 0.06 -1.21
N ILE A 12 -2.71 0.49 0.05
CA ILE A 12 -3.10 -0.32 1.21
C ILE A 12 -4.59 -0.68 1.15
N ILE A 13 -5.44 0.27 0.80
CA ILE A 13 -6.89 0.04 0.63
C ILE A 13 -7.14 -0.95 -0.51
N GLY A 14 -6.40 -0.85 -1.62
CA GLY A 14 -6.48 -1.78 -2.74
C GLY A 14 -6.05 -3.20 -2.34
N ILE A 15 -4.96 -3.35 -1.58
CA ILE A 15 -4.54 -4.64 -1.01
C ILE A 15 -5.67 -5.21 -0.13
N ALA A 16 -6.25 -4.37 0.72
CA ALA A 16 -7.35 -4.77 1.58
C ALA A 16 -8.59 -5.22 0.81
N ALA A 17 -8.96 -4.50 -0.25
CA ALA A 17 -10.06 -4.85 -1.15
C ALA A 17 -9.77 -6.17 -1.88
N LEU A 18 -8.55 -6.36 -2.37
CA LEU A 18 -8.12 -7.61 -3.00
C LEU A 18 -8.25 -8.79 -2.04
N LEU A 19 -7.65 -8.68 -0.86
CA LEU A 19 -7.66 -9.74 0.14
C LEU A 19 -9.07 -10.05 0.62
N TYR A 20 -9.89 -9.04 0.86
CA TYR A 20 -11.29 -9.25 1.22
C TYR A 20 -12.05 -9.93 0.07
N GLY A 21 -11.85 -9.48 -1.16
CA GLY A 21 -12.47 -10.02 -2.37
C GLY A 21 -12.11 -11.48 -2.68
N TRP A 22 -10.92 -11.95 -2.30
CA TRP A 22 -10.44 -13.31 -2.60
C TRP A 22 -10.31 -14.25 -1.39
N LEU A 23 -9.99 -13.76 -0.19
CA LEU A 23 -9.92 -14.54 1.05
C LEU A 23 -10.59 -13.86 2.27
N PRO A 24 -11.94 -13.82 2.40
CA PRO A 24 -12.60 -12.93 3.36
C PRO A 24 -12.41 -13.36 4.81
N ARG A 25 -12.25 -14.66 5.06
CA ARG A 25 -12.13 -15.25 6.40
C ARG A 25 -10.86 -14.83 7.12
N ILE A 26 -9.79 -14.57 6.36
CA ILE A 26 -8.46 -14.22 6.90
C ILE A 26 -7.99 -12.83 6.47
N SER A 27 -8.77 -12.12 5.64
CA SER A 27 -8.37 -10.82 5.09
C SER A 27 -8.08 -9.78 6.16
N SER A 28 -8.87 -9.74 7.24
CA SER A 28 -8.66 -8.81 8.35
C SER A 28 -7.27 -8.99 8.98
N VAL A 29 -6.92 -10.24 9.31
CA VAL A 29 -5.62 -10.57 9.91
C VAL A 29 -4.48 -10.24 8.94
N LEU A 30 -4.60 -10.62 7.68
CA LEU A 30 -3.57 -10.34 6.67
C LEU A 30 -3.37 -8.84 6.44
N ASN A 31 -4.45 -8.06 6.39
CA ASN A 31 -4.36 -6.60 6.22
C ASN A 31 -3.62 -5.94 7.38
N TRP A 32 -3.96 -6.30 8.62
CA TRP A 32 -3.29 -5.79 9.80
C TRP A 32 -1.82 -6.22 9.85
N LEU A 33 -1.52 -7.46 9.46
CA LEU A 33 -0.15 -7.97 9.40
C LEU A 33 0.68 -7.19 8.37
N ILE A 34 0.17 -7.01 7.15
CA ILE A 34 0.85 -6.26 6.09
C ILE A 34 1.11 -4.82 6.53
N LEU A 35 0.09 -4.14 7.07
CA LEU A 35 0.23 -2.79 7.58
C LEU A 35 1.26 -2.72 8.72
N GLY A 36 1.18 -3.66 9.67
CA GLY A 36 2.11 -3.78 10.78
C GLY A 36 3.55 -4.00 10.32
N VAL A 37 3.77 -4.83 9.29
CA VAL A 37 5.08 -5.04 8.67
C VAL A 37 5.62 -3.76 8.05
N PHE A 38 4.78 -3.00 7.33
CA PHE A 38 5.22 -1.72 6.75
C PHE A 38 5.60 -0.70 7.83
N ILE A 39 4.79 -0.59 8.89
CA ILE A 39 5.11 0.26 10.05
C ILE A 39 6.42 -0.19 10.69
N PHE A 40 6.60 -1.50 10.86
CA PHE A 40 7.81 -2.04 11.48
C PHE A 40 9.06 -1.76 10.63
N ILE A 41 8.97 -1.90 9.30
CA ILE A 41 10.05 -1.53 8.38
C ILE A 41 10.40 -0.04 8.51
N GLU A 42 9.40 0.84 8.57
CA GLU A 42 9.60 2.27 8.78
C GLU A 42 10.36 2.53 10.10
N MET A 43 9.91 1.93 11.21
CA MET A 43 10.57 2.09 12.52
C MET A 43 12.02 1.59 12.51
N LEU A 44 12.28 0.45 11.86
CA LEU A 44 13.65 -0.06 11.72
C LEU A 44 14.52 0.87 10.89
N TRP A 45 13.96 1.51 9.87
CA TRP A 45 14.68 2.49 9.06
C TRP A 45 14.98 3.76 9.86
N GLU A 46 14.02 4.26 10.63
CA GLU A 46 14.19 5.46 11.47
C GLU A 46 15.29 5.28 12.52
N VAL A 47 15.45 4.08 13.08
CA VAL A 47 16.52 3.74 14.04
C VAL A 47 17.84 3.37 13.33
N GLY A 48 17.86 3.33 11.99
CA GLY A 48 19.05 3.04 11.19
C GLY A 48 19.43 1.55 11.13
N ILE A 49 18.52 0.64 11.50
CA ILE A 49 18.74 -0.81 11.44
C ILE A 49 18.66 -1.32 10.00
N VAL A 50 17.75 -0.74 9.19
CA VAL A 50 17.62 -1.07 7.76
C VAL A 50 17.85 0.15 6.88
N GLY A 51 18.36 -0.06 5.68
CA GLY A 51 18.59 1.00 4.70
C GLY A 51 17.34 1.35 3.90
N TRP A 52 17.47 2.36 3.04
CA TRP A 52 16.41 2.83 2.14
C TRP A 52 15.83 1.74 1.22
N SER A 53 16.63 0.74 0.85
CA SER A 53 16.19 -0.40 0.06
C SER A 53 15.06 -1.20 0.72
N ALA A 54 15.04 -1.28 2.06
CA ALA A 54 13.94 -1.92 2.79
C ALA A 54 12.67 -1.08 2.74
N LEU A 55 12.80 0.25 2.88
CA LEU A 55 11.66 1.17 2.75
C LEU A 55 11.01 1.07 1.37
N GLN A 56 11.79 0.94 0.29
CA GLN A 56 11.30 0.84 -1.09
C GLN A 56 10.36 -0.36 -1.34
N LEU A 57 10.33 -1.35 -0.43
CA LEU A 57 9.37 -2.45 -0.45
C LEU A 57 7.96 -2.00 -0.01
N THR A 58 7.86 -0.86 0.67
CA THR A 58 6.60 -0.28 1.11
C THR A 58 6.11 0.78 0.10
N PRO A 59 4.79 0.96 -0.06
CA PRO A 59 4.27 2.02 -0.90
C PRO A 59 4.56 3.43 -0.34
N PHE A 60 4.96 3.54 0.94
CA PHE A 60 5.22 4.82 1.62
C PHE A 60 6.56 5.44 1.25
N ALA A 61 7.54 4.64 0.81
CA ALA A 61 8.84 5.15 0.38
C ALA A 61 8.76 6.17 -0.78
N TYR A 62 7.82 5.97 -1.71
CA TYR A 62 7.69 6.79 -2.92
C TYR A 62 7.03 8.15 -2.69
N ALA A 63 6.48 8.35 -1.50
CA ALA A 63 5.95 9.64 -1.06
C ALA A 63 6.49 9.99 0.34
N HIS A 64 7.67 9.48 0.71
CA HIS A 64 8.20 9.57 2.07
C HIS A 64 8.43 11.03 2.50
N TYR A 65 8.28 11.32 3.79
CA TYR A 65 8.30 12.71 4.29
C TYR A 65 9.70 13.35 4.21
N SER A 66 10.75 12.52 4.18
CA SER A 66 12.15 12.98 4.01
C SER A 66 12.46 13.49 2.60
N ILE A 67 11.59 13.23 1.61
CA ILE A 67 11.79 13.66 0.23
C ILE A 67 11.21 15.07 0.07
N PRO A 68 12.01 16.08 -0.29
CA PRO A 68 11.50 17.41 -0.58
C PRO A 68 10.48 17.39 -1.72
N ILE A 69 9.40 18.16 -1.60
CA ILE A 69 8.29 18.14 -2.57
C ILE A 69 8.72 18.46 -4.01
N HIS A 70 9.78 19.26 -4.18
CA HIS A 70 10.29 19.68 -5.47
C HIS A 70 11.18 18.62 -6.15
N GLU A 71 11.66 17.64 -5.40
CA GLU A 71 12.44 16.49 -5.89
C GLU A 71 11.57 15.24 -6.05
N LEU A 72 10.32 15.30 -5.61
CA LEU A 72 9.41 14.17 -5.62
C LEU A 72 9.02 13.81 -7.06
N SER A 73 9.40 12.61 -7.48
CA SER A 73 9.05 12.10 -8.81
C SER A 73 7.56 11.80 -8.91
N ILE A 74 6.91 12.30 -9.97
CA ILE A 74 5.49 12.07 -10.24
C ILE A 74 5.25 10.63 -10.73
N MET A 75 6.24 10.01 -11.39
CA MET A 75 6.10 8.72 -12.03
C MET A 75 5.73 7.58 -11.04
N PRO A 76 6.40 7.44 -9.87
CA PRO A 76 5.98 6.49 -8.85
C PRO A 76 4.57 6.72 -8.31
N LEU A 77 4.12 7.98 -8.18
CA LEU A 77 2.77 8.28 -7.69
C LEU A 77 1.69 7.82 -8.68
N ILE A 78 1.93 8.03 -9.97
CA ILE A 78 1.05 7.53 -11.04
C ILE A 78 1.01 5.99 -10.96
N LEU A 79 2.17 5.35 -10.86
CA LEU A 79 2.25 3.90 -10.77
C LEU A 79 1.52 3.32 -9.55
N LEU A 80 1.70 3.92 -8.37
CA LEU A 80 0.96 3.54 -7.16
C LEU A 80 -0.55 3.69 -7.34
N THR A 81 -0.99 4.75 -8.02
CA THR A 81 -2.42 4.95 -8.31
C THR A 81 -2.97 3.86 -9.23
N PHE A 82 -2.23 3.50 -10.28
CA PHE A 82 -2.60 2.38 -11.16
C PHE A 82 -2.63 1.05 -10.41
N ILE A 83 -1.63 0.78 -9.55
CA ILE A 83 -1.60 -0.42 -8.71
C ILE A 83 -2.82 -0.46 -7.79
N ALA A 84 -3.12 0.63 -7.10
CA ALA A 84 -4.28 0.73 -6.22
C ALA A 84 -5.60 0.47 -6.97
N ALA A 85 -5.76 1.03 -8.18
CA ALA A 85 -6.92 0.80 -9.02
C ALA A 85 -7.02 -0.66 -9.47
N ALA A 86 -5.90 -1.28 -9.90
CA ALA A 86 -5.86 -2.67 -10.32
C ALA A 86 -6.21 -3.63 -9.16
N LEU A 87 -5.59 -3.43 -7.99
CA LEU A 87 -5.88 -4.23 -6.79
C LEU A 87 -7.34 -4.12 -6.37
N SER A 88 -7.89 -2.90 -6.39
CA SER A 88 -9.29 -2.65 -6.06
C SER A 88 -10.22 -3.32 -7.08
N GLY A 89 -9.94 -3.20 -8.38
CA GLY A 89 -10.72 -3.83 -9.44
C GLY A 89 -10.71 -5.36 -9.35
N LEU A 90 -9.55 -5.96 -9.09
CA LEU A 90 -9.41 -7.39 -8.86
C LEU A 90 -10.12 -7.84 -7.57
N GLY A 91 -10.09 -7.03 -6.52
CA GLY A 91 -10.84 -7.28 -5.28
C GLY A 91 -12.35 -7.26 -5.49
N LEU A 92 -12.86 -6.26 -6.23
CA LEU A 92 -14.27 -6.18 -6.60
C LEU A 92 -14.69 -7.36 -7.48
N TRP A 93 -13.85 -7.76 -8.44
CA TRP A 93 -14.13 -8.93 -9.26
C TRP A 93 -14.18 -10.22 -8.43
N GLY A 94 -13.21 -10.43 -7.54
CA GLY A 94 -13.20 -11.55 -6.60
C GLY A 94 -14.46 -11.56 -5.72
N PHE A 95 -14.84 -10.39 -5.19
CA PHE A 95 -16.05 -10.23 -4.39
C PHE A 95 -17.32 -10.61 -5.17
N ASN A 96 -17.47 -10.13 -6.40
CA ASN A 96 -18.61 -10.44 -7.27
C ASN A 96 -18.65 -11.92 -7.72
N SER A 97 -17.48 -12.55 -7.85
CA SER A 97 -17.38 -13.96 -8.27
C SER A 97 -17.85 -14.94 -7.19
N ARG A 98 -17.85 -14.51 -5.93
CA ARG A 98 -18.50 -15.25 -4.86
C ARG A 98 -19.98 -15.02 -5.01
N SER A 99 -20.76 -16.05 -5.31
CA SER A 99 -22.21 -16.00 -5.15
C SER A 99 -22.55 -15.79 -3.67
N ILE A 100 -22.51 -14.53 -3.23
CA ILE A 100 -23.17 -14.03 -2.04
C ILE A 100 -24.63 -13.82 -2.45
N GLY A 101 -25.32 -14.94 -2.65
CA GLY A 101 -26.77 -15.04 -2.81
C GLY A 101 -27.36 -15.66 -1.56
#